data_AF-A0A9X0C5P6-F1
#
_entry.id   AF-A0A9X0C5P6-F1
#
_cell.length_a   1.000
_cell.length_b   1.000
_cell.length_c   1.000
_cell.angle_alpha   90.00
_cell.angle_beta   90.00
_cell.angle_gamma   90.00
#
_symmetry.space_group_name_H-M   'P 1'
#
loop_
_entity.id
_entity.type
_entity.pdbx_description
1 polymer ?
#
loop_
_entity_poly.entity_id
_entity_poly.type
_entity_poly.pdbx_seq_one_letter_code
_entity_poly.pdbx_strand_id
1 'polypeptide(L)'
;MASELESAFAYHEPSTKTVLNYTGFLLIPNIANTCLDKLLYCGLISQLLIGVLWGTPGAQWFDQETERVIQQIWYLGLILLIYEGGLSTSIKALKANILLSTAVAITGICVPMGLPFILKELVSATYLQSFAAAAALSATSLGSTFTILSTTQLITTRLGVVTTSDAMLDDVVGLVTIQIISNVGSADSFSAVTVIRPVFVAGTSESLCCLLCRSDCLLV
;
A
#
# COMPACT_ATOMS: atom_id res chain seq x y z
N MET A 1 40.35 19.67 -22.42
CA MET A 1 39.89 18.99 -23.64
C MET A 1 38.38 18.82 -23.50
N ALA A 2 37.64 19.84 -23.92
CA ALA A 2 36.18 19.80 -24.01
C ALA A 2 35.79 19.34 -25.43
N SER A 3 34.54 18.88 -25.58
CA SER A 3 33.84 18.30 -26.75
C SER A 3 34.04 16.78 -26.90
N GLU A 4 33.03 15.91 -26.74
CA GLU A 4 31.61 16.02 -27.12
C GLU A 4 30.72 15.41 -25.99
N LEU A 5 29.76 16.12 -25.39
CA LEU A 5 28.36 16.10 -25.83
C LEU A 5 27.97 14.76 -26.46
N GLU A 6 27.56 13.77 -25.65
CA GLU A 6 26.60 12.75 -26.11
C GLU A 6 25.34 13.49 -26.56
N SER A 7 25.38 13.95 -27.81
CA SER A 7 24.39 14.81 -28.42
C SER A 7 23.18 13.98 -28.78
N ALA A 8 22.23 13.91 -27.84
CA ALA A 8 20.95 13.22 -27.98
C ALA A 8 21.09 11.70 -28.20
N PHE A 9 20.25 10.91 -27.52
CA PHE A 9 20.11 9.50 -27.87
C PHE A 9 19.85 9.38 -29.38
N ALA A 10 20.75 8.71 -30.10
CA ALA A 10 20.55 8.44 -31.52
C ALA A 10 19.22 7.69 -31.64
N TYR A 11 18.25 8.28 -32.33
CA TYR A 11 16.93 7.68 -32.49
C TYR A 11 17.10 6.32 -33.17
N HIS A 12 16.67 5.26 -32.49
CA HIS A 12 16.51 3.94 -33.06
C HIS A 12 15.03 3.66 -33.13
N GLU A 13 14.55 3.38 -34.34
CA GLU A 13 13.15 3.05 -34.55
C GLU A 13 12.82 1.77 -33.77
N PRO A 14 11.87 1.82 -32.82
CA PRO A 14 11.48 0.64 -32.06
C PRO A 14 10.80 -0.37 -32.99
N SER A 15 11.01 -1.66 -32.73
CA SER A 15 10.35 -2.71 -33.50
C SER A 15 8.83 -2.59 -33.41
N THR A 16 8.11 -2.96 -34.49
CA THR A 16 6.63 -2.93 -34.52
C THR A 16 6.01 -3.71 -33.36
N LYS A 17 6.66 -4.79 -32.92
CA LYS A 17 6.21 -5.59 -31.76
C LYS A 17 6.28 -4.80 -30.46
N THR A 18 7.35 -4.03 -30.26
CA THR A 18 7.53 -3.16 -29.09
C THR A 18 6.45 -2.08 -29.05
N VAL A 19 6.20 -1.42 -30.17
CA VAL A 19 5.16 -0.38 -30.28
C VAL A 19 3.77 -0.96 -30.01
N LEU A 20 3.47 -2.15 -30.55
CA LEU A 20 2.21 -2.84 -30.31
C LEU A 20 2.03 -3.21 -28.84
N ASN A 21 3.08 -3.73 -28.18
CA ASN A 21 3.02 -4.11 -26.77
C ASN A 21 2.77 -2.90 -25.87
N TYR A 22 3.48 -1.80 -26.09
CA TYR A 22 3.31 -0.57 -25.31
C TYR A 22 1.95 0.07 -25.54
N THR A 23 1.51 0.13 -26.80
CA THR A 23 0.18 0.66 -27.15
C THR A 23 -0.93 -0.21 -26.56
N GLY A 24 -0.78 -1.54 -26.63
CA GLY A 24 -1.69 -2.49 -26.01
C GLY A 24 -1.77 -2.29 -24.50
N PHE A 25 -0.63 -2.13 -23.83
CA PHE A 25 -0.60 -1.85 -22.40
C PHE A 25 -1.22 -0.49 -22.03
N LEU A 26 -1.18 0.51 -22.90
CA LEU A 26 -1.85 1.78 -22.62
C LEU A 26 -3.36 1.72 -22.84
N LEU A 27 -3.83 0.99 -23.85
CA LEU A 27 -5.25 0.96 -24.21
C LEU A 27 -6.05 -0.08 -23.42
N ILE A 28 -5.50 -1.28 -23.23
CA ILE A 28 -6.24 -2.43 -22.68
C ILE A 28 -6.64 -2.22 -21.22
N PRO A 29 -5.78 -1.73 -20.30
CA PRO A 29 -6.19 -1.37 -18.95
C PRO A 29 -7.28 -0.31 -18.89
N ASN A 30 -7.25 0.68 -19.78
CA ASN A 30 -8.26 1.75 -19.80
C ASN A 30 -9.64 1.22 -20.23
N ILE A 31 -9.67 0.36 -21.26
CA ILE A 31 -10.90 -0.28 -21.72
C ILE A 31 -11.42 -1.25 -20.65
N ALA A 32 -10.56 -2.08 -20.08
CA ALA A 32 -10.92 -3.03 -19.04
C ALA A 32 -11.42 -2.32 -17.77
N ASN A 33 -10.75 -1.24 -17.36
CA ASN A 33 -11.19 -0.40 -16.25
C ASN A 33 -12.60 0.13 -16.50
N THR A 34 -12.86 0.71 -17.67
CA THR A 34 -14.19 1.24 -18.02
C THR A 34 -15.27 0.15 -18.02
N CYS A 35 -14.92 -1.06 -18.47
CA CYS A 35 -15.85 -2.20 -18.50
C CYS A 35 -16.14 -2.73 -17.09
N LEU A 36 -15.11 -3.00 -16.30
CA LEU A 36 -15.23 -3.58 -14.97
C LEU A 36 -15.74 -2.58 -13.93
N ASP A 37 -15.48 -1.29 -14.11
CA ASP A 37 -16.05 -0.25 -13.26
C ASP A 37 -17.57 -0.18 -13.43
N LYS A 38 -18.07 -0.25 -14.67
CA LYS A 38 -19.52 -0.30 -14.94
C LYS A 38 -20.20 -1.58 -14.45
N LEU A 39 -19.50 -2.70 -14.46
CA LEU A 39 -20.08 -4.00 -14.13
C LEU A 39 -19.98 -4.32 -12.62
N LEU A 40 -18.83 -4.01 -12.00
CA LEU A 40 -18.44 -4.51 -10.68
C LEU A 40 -17.90 -3.42 -9.72
N TYR A 41 -17.84 -2.14 -10.12
CA TYR A 41 -17.21 -1.05 -9.34
C TYR A 41 -15.76 -1.35 -8.92
N CYS A 42 -15.07 -2.17 -9.72
CA CYS A 42 -13.78 -2.74 -9.36
C CYS A 42 -12.72 -2.51 -10.44
N GLY A 43 -12.70 -1.28 -10.96
CA GLY A 43 -11.78 -0.87 -12.02
C GLY A 43 -10.29 -1.12 -11.68
N LEU A 44 -9.89 -0.84 -10.43
CA LEU A 44 -8.51 -1.01 -9.96
C LEU A 44 -8.00 -2.45 -10.08
N ILE A 45 -8.85 -3.46 -9.79
CA ILE A 45 -8.46 -4.87 -9.91
C ILE A 45 -8.15 -5.24 -11.35
N SER A 46 -8.88 -4.66 -12.31
CA SER A 46 -8.62 -4.89 -13.74
C SER A 46 -7.24 -4.39 -14.16
N GLN A 47 -6.86 -3.19 -13.70
CA GLN A 47 -5.58 -2.57 -14.02
C GLN A 47 -4.42 -3.38 -13.41
N LEU A 48 -4.58 -3.84 -12.17
CA LEU A 48 -3.59 -4.67 -11.50
C LEU A 48 -3.44 -6.04 -12.20
N LEU A 49 -4.55 -6.68 -12.55
CA LEU A 49 -4.53 -7.97 -13.24
C LEU A 49 -3.85 -7.86 -14.61
N ILE A 50 -4.16 -6.82 -15.39
CA ILE A 50 -3.52 -6.60 -16.69
C ILE A 50 -2.03 -6.28 -16.53
N GLY A 51 -1.66 -5.52 -15.49
CA GLY A 51 -0.25 -5.29 -15.12
C GLY A 51 0.50 -6.60 -14.87
N VAL A 52 -0.07 -7.50 -14.06
CA VAL A 52 0.51 -8.83 -13.78
C VAL A 52 0.58 -9.69 -15.04
N LEU A 53 -0.44 -9.65 -15.90
CA LEU A 53 -0.47 -10.40 -17.16
C LEU A 53 0.56 -9.91 -18.16
N TRP A 54 0.85 -8.59 -18.25
CA TRP A 54 1.82 -8.04 -19.19
C TRP A 54 3.27 -8.16 -18.70
N GLY A 55 3.49 -7.96 -17.41
CA GLY A 55 4.81 -8.01 -16.78
C GLY A 55 5.24 -9.42 -16.38
N THR A 56 6.26 -9.49 -15.52
CA THR A 56 6.75 -10.74 -14.92
C THR A 56 5.96 -11.09 -13.64
N PRO A 57 5.46 -12.34 -13.44
CA PRO A 57 5.72 -13.59 -14.18
C PRO A 57 4.70 -13.94 -15.28
N GLY A 58 3.89 -12.99 -15.75
CA GLY A 58 2.88 -13.21 -16.78
C GLY A 58 3.46 -13.44 -18.18
N ALA A 59 3.10 -12.60 -19.13
CA ALA A 59 3.50 -12.72 -20.54
C ALA A 59 4.94 -12.24 -20.80
N GLN A 60 5.55 -11.50 -19.86
CA GLN A 60 6.90 -10.94 -19.97
C GLN A 60 7.14 -10.18 -21.28
N TRP A 61 6.14 -9.37 -21.68
CA TRP A 61 6.20 -8.57 -22.90
C TRP A 61 7.02 -7.30 -22.75
N PHE A 62 7.38 -6.95 -21.52
CA PHE A 62 8.27 -5.85 -21.18
C PHE A 62 9.71 -6.35 -21.00
N ASP A 63 10.64 -5.58 -21.52
CA ASP A 63 12.04 -5.74 -21.15
C ASP A 63 12.27 -5.28 -19.70
N GLN A 64 13.27 -5.85 -19.04
CA GLN A 64 13.55 -5.57 -17.63
C GLN A 64 13.86 -4.09 -17.37
N GLU A 65 14.47 -3.39 -18.32
CA GLU A 65 14.69 -1.94 -18.20
C GLU A 65 13.37 -1.16 -18.23
N THR A 66 12.43 -1.57 -19.08
CA THR A 66 11.10 -0.95 -19.16
C THR A 66 10.32 -1.18 -17.88
N GLU A 67 10.35 -2.40 -17.32
CA GLU A 67 9.69 -2.71 -16.05
C GLU A 67 10.23 -1.81 -14.92
N ARG A 68 11.54 -1.56 -14.86
CA ARG A 68 12.14 -0.66 -13.86
C ARG A 68 11.65 0.78 -14.01
N VAL A 69 11.57 1.30 -15.24
CA VAL A 69 11.07 2.66 -15.48
C VAL A 69 9.59 2.76 -15.09
N ILE A 70 8.77 1.78 -15.47
CA ILE A 70 7.36 1.72 -15.08
C ILE A 70 7.23 1.67 -13.55
N GLN A 71 8.05 0.88 -12.86
CA GLN A 71 8.06 0.81 -11.39
C GLN A 71 8.39 2.16 -10.74
N GLN A 72 9.34 2.92 -11.29
CA GLN A 72 9.67 4.26 -10.80
C GLN A 72 8.52 5.26 -11.01
N ILE A 73 7.89 5.23 -12.18
CA ILE A 73 6.72 6.06 -12.49
C ILE A 73 5.54 5.70 -11.57
N TRP A 74 5.32 4.40 -11.35
CA TRP A 74 4.29 3.90 -10.43
C TRP A 74 4.54 4.36 -8.99
N TYR A 75 5.79 4.34 -8.53
CA TYR A 75 6.15 4.83 -7.20
C TYR A 75 5.81 6.32 -7.04
N LEU A 76 6.06 7.14 -8.07
CA LEU A 76 5.65 8.55 -8.07
C LEU A 76 4.11 8.69 -8.07
N GLY A 77 3.41 7.88 -8.87
CA GLY A 77 1.96 7.85 -8.89
C GLY A 77 1.35 7.48 -7.53
N LEU A 78 1.95 6.52 -6.83
CA LEU A 78 1.56 6.13 -5.47
C LEU A 78 1.72 7.29 -4.48
N ILE A 79 2.83 8.03 -4.53
CA ILE A 79 3.04 9.21 -3.67
C ILE A 79 1.96 10.27 -3.94
N LEU A 80 1.68 10.58 -5.21
CA LEU A 80 0.66 11.56 -5.59
C LEU A 80 -0.74 11.13 -5.13
N LEU A 81 -1.06 9.85 -5.23
CA LEU A 81 -2.34 9.29 -4.79
C LEU A 81 -2.50 9.40 -3.27
N ILE A 82 -1.48 9.01 -2.49
CA ILE A 82 -1.50 9.17 -1.03
C ILE A 82 -1.61 10.64 -0.63
N TYR A 83 -0.93 11.53 -1.35
CA TYR A 83 -1.01 12.97 -1.13
C TYR A 83 -2.42 13.53 -1.38
N GLU A 84 -3.06 13.16 -2.49
CA GLU A 84 -4.45 13.51 -2.79
C GLU A 84 -5.41 12.97 -1.72
N GLY A 85 -5.14 11.75 -1.24
CA GLY A 85 -5.85 11.14 -0.12
C GLY A 85 -5.77 11.95 1.17
N GLY A 86 -4.57 12.40 1.52
CA GLY A 86 -4.34 13.27 2.66
C GLY A 86 -5.02 14.63 2.53
N LEU A 87 -4.98 15.25 1.34
CA LEU A 87 -5.59 16.56 1.09
C LEU A 87 -7.13 16.53 1.12
N SER A 88 -7.72 15.44 0.65
CA SER A 88 -9.18 15.24 0.61
C SER A 88 -9.77 14.89 1.99
N THR A 89 -8.93 14.45 2.93
CA THR A 89 -9.36 14.01 4.26
C THR A 89 -9.47 15.18 5.23
N SER A 90 -10.67 15.40 5.80
CA SER A 90 -10.87 16.46 6.77
C SER A 90 -10.41 16.06 8.17
N ILE A 91 -9.43 16.80 8.73
CA ILE A 91 -8.91 16.56 10.08
C ILE A 91 -10.01 16.67 11.16
N LYS A 92 -11.02 17.52 10.93
CA LYS A 92 -12.16 17.66 11.86
C LYS A 92 -12.99 16.38 11.94
N ALA A 93 -13.29 15.74 10.80
CA ALA A 93 -14.06 14.50 10.79
C ALA A 93 -13.24 13.31 11.32
N LEU A 94 -11.94 13.30 11.06
CA LEU A 94 -10.98 12.35 11.66
C LEU A 94 -11.02 12.43 13.19
N LYS A 95 -10.81 13.63 13.76
CA LYS A 95 -10.85 13.84 15.22
C LYS A 95 -12.18 13.42 15.84
N ALA A 96 -13.30 13.73 15.20
CA ALA A 96 -14.63 13.40 15.69
C ALA A 96 -14.91 11.88 15.75
N ASN A 97 -14.22 11.06 14.93
CA ASN A 97 -14.43 9.62 14.87
C ASN A 97 -13.19 8.82 15.29
N ILE A 98 -12.23 9.44 16.00
CA ILE A 98 -10.94 8.83 16.34
C ILE A 98 -11.11 7.56 17.18
N LEU A 99 -12.00 7.55 18.16
CA LEU A 99 -12.23 6.37 19.02
C LEU A 99 -12.75 5.17 18.24
N LEU A 100 -13.67 5.42 17.31
CA LEU A 100 -14.22 4.37 16.46
C LEU A 100 -13.16 3.86 15.49
N SER A 101 -12.39 4.77 14.88
CA SER A 101 -11.33 4.43 13.93
C SER A 101 -10.20 3.64 14.60
N THR A 102 -9.78 4.01 15.82
CA THR A 102 -8.79 3.25 16.59
C THR A 102 -9.29 1.85 16.96
N ALA A 103 -10.58 1.72 17.33
CA ALA A 103 -11.14 0.41 17.62
C ALA A 103 -11.14 -0.48 16.36
N VAL A 104 -11.49 0.09 15.20
CA VAL A 104 -11.41 -0.61 13.91
C VAL A 104 -9.96 -1.00 13.61
N ALA A 105 -8.98 -0.12 13.82
CA ALA A 105 -7.57 -0.37 13.51
C ALA A 105 -7.00 -1.51 14.34
N ILE A 106 -7.26 -1.47 15.65
CA ILE A 106 -6.84 -2.54 16.56
C ILE A 106 -7.46 -3.88 16.12
N THR A 107 -8.75 -3.90 15.77
CA THR A 107 -9.37 -5.14 15.28
C THR A 107 -8.83 -5.57 13.91
N GLY A 108 -8.60 -4.61 13.01
CA GLY A 108 -8.08 -4.78 11.66
C GLY A 108 -6.65 -5.27 11.64
N ILE A 109 -5.86 -5.00 12.68
CA ILE A 109 -4.51 -5.54 12.86
C ILE A 109 -4.59 -6.87 13.62
N CYS A 110 -5.19 -6.92 14.81
CA CYS A 110 -5.15 -8.09 15.69
C CYS A 110 -5.74 -9.36 15.05
N VAL A 111 -6.84 -9.23 14.30
CA VAL A 111 -7.52 -10.37 13.68
C VAL A 111 -6.65 -11.04 12.59
N PRO A 112 -6.21 -10.34 11.53
CA PRO A 112 -5.33 -10.92 10.53
C PRO A 112 -3.96 -11.28 11.10
N MET A 113 -3.49 -10.62 12.18
CA MET A 113 -2.23 -11.01 12.81
C MET A 113 -2.31 -12.41 13.45
N GLY A 114 -3.45 -12.78 14.03
CA GLY A 114 -3.66 -14.09 14.65
C GLY A 114 -3.87 -15.22 13.64
N LEU A 115 -4.46 -14.92 12.47
CA LEU A 115 -4.92 -15.94 11.53
C LEU A 115 -3.79 -16.86 11.02
N PRO A 116 -2.62 -16.38 10.58
CA PRO A 116 -1.52 -17.26 10.14
C PRO A 116 -0.86 -18.09 11.25
N PHE A 117 -1.01 -17.72 12.52
CA PHE A 117 -0.53 -18.53 13.64
C PHE A 117 -1.45 -19.73 13.90
N ILE A 118 -2.77 -19.55 13.72
CA ILE A 118 -3.75 -20.64 13.82
C ILE A 118 -3.55 -21.63 12.67
N LEU A 119 -3.32 -21.13 11.44
CA LEU A 119 -3.11 -21.96 10.25
C LEU A 119 -1.69 -22.57 10.16
N LYS A 120 -0.78 -22.20 11.09
CA LYS A 120 0.61 -22.65 11.09
C LYS A 120 0.73 -24.18 11.07
N GLU A 121 -0.05 -24.86 11.89
CA GLU A 121 -0.01 -26.33 12.02
C GLU A 121 -0.41 -27.03 10.72
N LEU A 122 -1.27 -26.40 9.90
CA LEU A 122 -1.73 -26.97 8.64
C LEU A 122 -0.67 -26.86 7.52
N VAL A 123 0.14 -25.80 7.54
CA VAL A 123 1.12 -25.49 6.48
C VAL A 123 2.55 -25.88 6.88
N SER A 124 2.75 -26.37 8.11
CA SER A 124 4.09 -26.68 8.67
C SER A 124 5.08 -25.50 8.57
N ALA A 125 4.57 -24.28 8.74
CA ALA A 125 5.36 -23.04 8.62
C ALA A 125 6.17 -22.74 9.88
N THR A 126 7.29 -22.03 9.74
CA THR A 126 8.07 -21.54 10.89
C THR A 126 7.38 -20.35 11.56
N TYR A 127 7.72 -20.06 12.83
CA TYR A 127 7.16 -18.89 13.53
C TYR A 127 7.46 -17.57 12.81
N LEU A 128 8.63 -17.45 12.17
CA LEU A 128 9.00 -16.27 11.40
C LEU A 128 8.17 -16.15 10.11
N GLN A 129 7.91 -17.27 9.42
CA GLN A 129 7.06 -17.29 8.23
C GLN A 129 5.61 -16.95 8.56
N SER A 130 5.05 -17.52 9.63
CA SER A 130 3.71 -17.16 10.11
C SER A 130 3.62 -15.69 10.51
N PHE A 131 4.65 -15.15 11.16
CA PHE A 131 4.71 -13.73 11.51
C PHE A 131 4.81 -12.83 10.27
N ALA A 132 5.61 -13.21 9.27
CA ALA A 132 5.71 -12.47 8.01
C ALA A 132 4.38 -12.50 7.23
N ALA A 133 3.69 -13.64 7.20
CA ALA A 133 2.37 -13.76 6.59
C ALA A 133 1.31 -12.94 7.33
N ALA A 134 1.36 -12.92 8.67
CA ALA A 134 0.50 -12.11 9.53
C ALA A 134 0.69 -10.61 9.29
N ALA A 135 1.95 -10.17 9.18
CA ALA A 135 2.30 -8.80 8.85
C ALA A 135 1.83 -8.40 7.44
N ALA A 136 1.98 -9.29 6.46
CA ALA A 136 1.50 -9.04 5.10
C ALA A 136 -0.03 -8.94 5.03
N LEU A 137 -0.76 -9.73 5.83
CA LEU A 137 -2.23 -9.75 5.83
C LEU A 137 -2.85 -8.56 6.59
N SER A 138 -2.14 -8.00 7.57
CA SER A 138 -2.57 -6.83 8.34
C SER A 138 -2.26 -5.49 7.66
N ALA A 139 -1.47 -5.48 6.59
CA ALA A 139 -1.12 -4.25 5.88
C ALA A 139 -2.33 -3.73 5.06
N THR A 140 -2.88 -2.60 5.48
CA THR A 140 -3.98 -1.92 4.80
C THR A 140 -3.43 -0.90 3.77
N SER A 141 -3.90 -0.95 2.51
CA SER A 141 -3.47 0.01 1.48
C SER A 141 -4.38 1.23 1.43
N LEU A 142 -3.89 2.37 1.91
CA LEU A 142 -4.59 3.67 1.80
C LEU A 142 -4.97 3.97 0.36
N GLY A 143 -4.08 3.73 -0.60
CA GLY A 143 -4.29 4.12 -1.99
C GLY A 143 -5.41 3.37 -2.70
N SER A 144 -5.51 2.05 -2.46
CA SER A 144 -6.60 1.24 -2.99
C SER A 144 -7.94 1.64 -2.37
N THR A 145 -7.95 1.84 -1.05
CA THR A 145 -9.12 2.29 -0.29
C THR A 145 -9.63 3.64 -0.79
N PHE A 146 -8.73 4.61 -0.97
CA PHE A 146 -9.07 5.94 -1.47
C PHE A 146 -9.68 5.88 -2.87
N THR A 147 -9.06 5.12 -3.77
CA THR A 147 -9.57 4.95 -5.15
C THR A 147 -10.99 4.39 -5.14
N ILE A 148 -11.26 3.35 -4.35
CA ILE A 148 -12.58 2.71 -4.28
C ILE A 148 -13.62 3.64 -3.64
N LEU A 149 -13.29 4.29 -2.52
CA LEU A 149 -14.20 5.20 -1.83
C LEU A 149 -14.51 6.46 -2.65
N SER A 150 -13.55 6.93 -3.45
CA SER A 150 -13.73 8.06 -4.36
C SER A 150 -14.65 7.68 -5.53
N THR A 151 -14.41 6.54 -6.19
CA THR A 151 -15.26 6.04 -7.29
C THR A 151 -16.70 5.77 -6.84
N THR A 152 -16.88 5.30 -5.60
CA THR A 152 -18.22 5.04 -5.03
C THR A 152 -18.86 6.26 -4.36
N GLN A 153 -18.21 7.43 -4.37
CA GLN A 153 -18.66 8.66 -3.69
C GLN A 153 -18.90 8.50 -2.18
N LEU A 154 -18.25 7.52 -1.54
CA LEU A 154 -18.39 7.24 -0.11
C LEU A 154 -17.35 7.96 0.77
N ILE A 155 -16.40 8.67 0.16
CA ILE A 155 -15.24 9.26 0.84
C ILE A 155 -15.59 10.25 1.95
N THR A 156 -16.67 11.02 1.79
CA THR A 156 -17.12 12.02 2.78
C THR A 156 -18.06 11.44 3.84
N THR A 157 -18.46 10.18 3.69
CA THR A 157 -19.37 9.53 4.64
C THR A 157 -18.64 9.20 5.94
N ARG A 158 -19.39 8.97 7.03
CA ARG A 158 -18.79 8.51 8.30
C ARG A 158 -17.97 7.23 8.10
N LEU A 159 -18.46 6.31 7.26
CA LEU A 159 -17.74 5.08 6.94
C LEU A 159 -16.42 5.39 6.22
N GLY A 160 -16.46 6.22 5.17
CA GLY A 160 -15.26 6.61 4.43
C GLY A 160 -14.22 7.31 5.30
N VAL A 161 -14.65 8.21 6.19
CA VAL A 161 -13.75 8.89 7.15
C VAL A 161 -13.15 7.88 8.12
N VAL A 162 -13.95 6.97 8.70
CA VAL A 162 -13.43 5.96 9.64
C VAL A 162 -12.43 5.04 8.95
N THR A 163 -12.75 4.50 7.77
CA THR A 163 -11.88 3.58 7.03
C THR A 163 -10.60 4.24 6.52
N THR A 164 -10.64 5.51 6.12
CA THR A 164 -9.42 6.25 5.73
C THR A 164 -8.56 6.58 6.95
N SER A 165 -9.17 6.94 8.08
CA SER A 165 -8.48 7.20 9.35
C SER A 165 -7.79 5.96 9.89
N ASP A 166 -8.48 4.83 9.81
CA ASP A 166 -8.00 3.49 10.13
C ASP A 166 -6.75 3.11 9.34
N ALA A 167 -6.81 3.21 8.00
CA ALA A 167 -5.68 2.93 7.12
C ALA A 167 -4.44 3.78 7.43
N MET A 168 -4.60 5.03 7.86
CA MET A 168 -3.48 5.89 8.27
C MET A 168 -2.83 5.46 9.59
N LEU A 169 -3.62 4.91 10.53
CA LEU A 169 -3.09 4.37 11.78
C LEU A 169 -2.31 3.07 11.50
N ASP A 170 -2.87 2.21 10.66
CA ASP A 170 -2.27 0.94 10.26
C ASP A 170 -0.91 1.11 9.56
N ASP A 171 -0.70 2.18 8.77
CA ASP A 171 0.58 2.47 8.10
C ASP A 171 1.75 2.60 9.10
N VAL A 172 1.52 3.21 10.27
CA VAL A 172 2.55 3.36 11.32
C VAL A 172 2.91 1.99 11.91
N VAL A 173 1.91 1.16 12.19
CA VAL A 173 2.10 -0.20 12.70
C VAL A 173 2.76 -1.09 11.65
N GLY A 174 2.41 -0.93 10.37
CA GLY A 174 3.01 -1.62 9.25
C GLY A 174 4.51 -1.34 9.14
N LEU A 175 4.92 -0.07 9.22
CA LEU A 175 6.34 0.30 9.23
C LEU A 175 7.09 -0.35 10.40
N VAL A 176 6.50 -0.36 11.59
CA VAL A 176 7.09 -1.01 12.77
C VAL A 176 7.22 -2.52 12.56
N THR A 177 6.18 -3.15 12.03
CA THR A 177 6.16 -4.61 11.81
C THR A 177 7.20 -5.03 10.77
N ILE A 178 7.35 -4.27 9.68
CA ILE A 178 8.41 -4.50 8.68
C ILE A 178 9.80 -4.38 9.31
N GLN A 179 10.02 -3.38 10.19
CA GLN A 179 11.29 -3.24 10.91
C GLN A 179 11.56 -4.44 11.82
N ILE A 180 10.56 -4.97 12.52
CA ILE A 180 10.72 -6.17 13.35
C ILE A 180 11.13 -7.37 12.48
N ILE A 181 10.47 -7.58 11.33
CA ILE A 181 10.79 -8.68 10.41
C ILE A 181 12.21 -8.57 9.90
N SER A 182 12.64 -7.39 9.46
CA SER A 182 13.99 -7.15 8.94
C SER A 182 15.06 -7.43 10.00
N ASN A 183 14.83 -6.98 11.23
CA ASN A 183 15.74 -7.18 12.35
C ASN A 183 15.83 -8.65 12.79
N VAL A 184 14.70 -9.35 12.87
CA VAL A 184 14.67 -10.77 13.25
C VAL A 184 15.24 -11.66 12.13
N GLY A 185 14.98 -11.32 10.86
CA GLY A 185 15.51 -12.07 9.72
C GLY A 185 17.03 -11.94 9.52
N SER A 186 17.64 -10.89 10.06
CA SER A 186 19.08 -10.59 9.90
C SER A 186 19.93 -10.95 11.13
N ALA A 187 19.32 -11.35 12.25
CA ALA A 187 20.03 -11.61 13.49
C ALA A 187 20.21 -13.12 13.74
N ASP A 188 21.46 -13.56 13.94
CA ASP A 188 21.80 -14.94 14.36
C ASP A 188 21.40 -15.26 15.82
N SER A 189 21.06 -14.23 16.61
CA SER A 189 20.60 -14.40 18.00
C SER A 189 19.41 -13.49 18.31
N PHE A 190 18.38 -14.07 18.93
CA PHE A 190 17.12 -13.39 19.24
C PHE A 190 17.29 -12.50 20.48
N SER A 191 17.71 -11.25 20.29
CA SER A 191 17.77 -10.27 21.38
C SER A 191 16.42 -9.58 21.56
N ALA A 192 15.85 -9.66 22.77
CA ALA A 192 14.57 -9.05 23.12
C ALA A 192 14.51 -7.54 22.87
N VAL A 193 15.68 -6.87 22.89
CA VAL A 193 15.82 -5.43 22.60
C VAL A 193 15.37 -5.09 21.17
N THR A 194 15.57 -6.01 20.22
CA THR A 194 15.27 -5.80 18.79
C THR A 194 13.77 -5.82 18.48
N VAL A 195 12.97 -6.45 19.33
CA VAL A 195 11.50 -6.47 19.23
C VAL A 195 10.87 -5.39 20.11
N ILE A 196 11.44 -5.13 21.29
CA ILE A 196 10.91 -4.14 22.24
C ILE A 196 11.03 -2.71 21.69
N ARG A 197 12.12 -2.36 21.00
CA ARG A 197 12.37 -0.99 20.53
C ARG A 197 11.33 -0.53 19.50
N PRO A 198 11.04 -1.28 18.42
CA PRO A 198 10.03 -0.88 17.45
C PRO A 198 8.62 -0.86 18.05
N VAL A 199 8.27 -1.85 18.88
CA VAL A 199 6.95 -1.95 19.54
C VAL A 199 6.72 -0.78 20.50
N PHE A 200 7.73 -0.36 21.25
CA PHE A 200 7.61 0.79 22.16
C PHE A 200 7.43 2.10 21.38
N VAL A 201 8.16 2.28 20.27
CA VAL A 201 7.99 3.47 19.40
C VAL A 201 6.59 3.50 18.77
N ALA A 202 6.06 2.35 18.32
CA ALA A 202 4.71 2.24 17.78
C ALA A 202 3.64 2.58 18.84
N GLY A 203 3.67 1.87 19.97
CA GLY A 203 2.68 2.03 21.02
C GLY A 203 2.68 3.44 21.64
N THR A 204 3.86 4.06 21.75
CA THR A 204 3.95 5.47 22.15
C THR A 204 3.39 6.41 21.08
N SER A 205 3.62 6.16 19.80
CA SER A 205 3.10 6.99 18.70
C SER A 205 1.57 6.92 18.58
N GLU A 206 0.97 5.74 18.68
CA GLU A 206 -0.48 5.56 18.62
C GLU A 206 -1.17 6.11 19.87
N SER A 207 -0.60 5.85 21.05
CA SER A 207 -1.12 6.39 22.30
C SER A 207 -0.99 7.91 22.36
N LEU A 208 0.11 8.48 21.87
CA LEU A 208 0.33 9.93 21.81
C LEU A 208 -0.59 10.60 20.78
N CYS A 209 -0.80 10.00 19.61
CA CYS A 209 -1.74 10.49 18.61
C CYS A 209 -3.18 10.51 19.16
N CYS A 210 -3.60 9.42 19.82
CA CYS A 210 -4.89 9.33 20.49
C CYS A 210 -5.02 10.35 21.62
N LEU A 211 -3.97 10.55 22.42
CA LEU A 211 -3.99 11.47 23.56
C LEU A 211 -4.03 12.95 23.11
N LEU A 212 -3.21 13.33 22.12
CA LEU A 212 -3.19 14.69 21.55
C LEU A 212 -4.50 15.03 20.83
N CYS A 213 -5.06 14.10 20.07
CA CYS A 213 -6.36 14.32 19.42
C CYS A 213 -7.51 14.41 20.42
N ARG A 214 -7.43 13.66 21.53
CA ARG A 214 -8.45 13.70 22.59
C ARG A 214 -8.37 14.97 23.43
N SER A 215 -7.17 15.48 23.74
CA SER A 215 -7.01 16.74 24.48
C SER A 215 -7.52 17.94 23.70
N ASP A 216 -7.27 18.00 22.39
CA ASP A 216 -7.78 19.08 21.52
C ASP A 216 -9.31 19.03 21.35
N CYS A 217 -9.91 17.84 21.38
CA CYS A 217 -11.36 17.66 21.26
C CYS A 217 -12.10 17.93 22.57
N LEU A 218 -11.41 17.96 23.71
CA LEU A 218 -11.97 18.33 25.02
C LEU A 218 -11.87 19.85 25.28
N LEU A 219 -11.09 20.57 24.48
CA LEU A 219 -10.79 22.01 24.61
C LEU A 219 -11.59 22.91 23.66
N VAL A 220 -12.48 22.35 22.84
CA VAL A 220 -13.44 23.05 21.97
C VAL A 220 -14.85 22.60 22.33
#